data_AF-A0A7W0YF80-F1
#
_entry.id   AF-A0A7W0YF80-F1
#
_cell.length_a   1.000
_cell.length_b   1.000
_cell.length_c   1.000
_cell.angle_alpha   90.00
_cell.angle_beta   90.00
_cell.angle_gamma   90.00
#
_symmetry.space_group_name_H-M   'P 1'
#
loop_
_entity.id
_entity.type
_entity.pdbx_description
1 polymer ?
#
loop_
_entity_poly.entity_id
_entity_poly.type
_entity_poly.pdbx_seq_one_letter_code
_entity_poly.pdbx_strand_id
1 'polypeptide(L)'
;MSTLLRGTILWTTELPLVRRLATQHRLARRVADRFVAGDSLEAGMEAAGKLDRAGVAAMLDYLGESVSSPSAAAAAADHYILALKRIRESPHIDCNTSVKLTQLGLD
;
A
#
# COMPACT_ATOMS: atom_id res chain seq x y z
N MET A 1 -21.84 7.30 -19.19
CA MET A 1 -21.96 7.85 -17.83
C MET A 1 -20.73 7.58 -16.96
N SER A 2 -20.09 6.40 -17.00
CA SER A 2 -18.95 6.07 -16.10
C SER A 2 -17.67 6.87 -16.37
N THR A 3 -17.37 7.22 -17.63
CA THR A 3 -16.15 7.98 -17.99
C THR A 3 -16.15 9.41 -17.44
N LEU A 4 -17.31 10.07 -17.44
CA LEU A 4 -17.46 11.41 -16.87
C LEU A 4 -17.29 11.39 -15.35
N LEU A 5 -17.93 10.42 -14.67
CA LEU A 5 -17.78 10.25 -13.23
C LEU A 5 -16.33 9.93 -12.84
N ARG A 6 -15.67 9.00 -13.55
CA ARG A 6 -14.25 8.66 -13.33
C ARG A 6 -13.36 9.89 -13.52
N GLY A 7 -13.55 10.65 -14.61
CA GLY A 7 -12.78 11.84 -14.91
C GLY A 7 -12.91 12.91 -13.82
N THR A 8 -14.14 13.19 -13.38
CA THR A 8 -14.38 14.18 -12.31
C THR A 8 -13.77 13.75 -10.98
N ILE A 9 -13.88 12.47 -10.61
CA ILE A 9 -13.28 11.95 -9.38
C ILE A 9 -11.76 12.08 -9.41
N LEU A 10 -11.11 11.62 -10.49
CA LEU A 10 -9.65 11.68 -10.62
C LEU A 10 -9.12 13.11 -10.58
N TRP A 11 -9.75 14.00 -11.35
CA TRP A 11 -9.39 15.41 -11.35
C TRP A 11 -9.51 16.02 -9.94
N THR A 12 -10.56 15.67 -9.20
CA THR A 12 -10.75 16.16 -7.82
C THR A 12 -9.65 15.68 -6.88
N THR A 13 -9.16 14.43 -7.05
CA THR A 13 -8.08 13.88 -6.20
C THR A 13 -6.71 14.51 -6.45
N GLU A 14 -6.49 15.11 -7.62
CA GLU A 14 -5.24 15.80 -7.97
C GLU A 14 -5.17 17.23 -7.41
N LEU A 15 -6.30 17.80 -6.95
CA LEU A 15 -6.32 19.15 -6.40
C LEU A 15 -5.50 19.23 -5.09
N PRO A 16 -4.52 20.17 -4.98
CA PRO A 16 -3.64 20.26 -3.82
C PRO A 16 -4.37 20.41 -2.48
N LEU A 17 -5.51 21.12 -2.48
CA LEU A 17 -6.34 21.30 -1.29
C LEU A 17 -6.98 19.98 -0.84
N VAL A 18 -7.46 19.18 -1.79
CA VAL A 18 -8.08 17.88 -1.53
C VAL A 18 -7.03 16.90 -1.01
N ARG A 19 -5.87 16.82 -1.67
CA ARG A 19 -4.73 16.01 -1.22
C ARG A 19 -4.28 16.41 0.19
N ARG A 20 -4.19 17.72 0.46
CA ARG A 20 -3.80 18.24 1.78
C ARG A 20 -4.83 17.88 2.84
N LEU A 21 -6.13 18.06 2.56
CA LEU A 21 -7.20 17.71 3.48
C LEU A 21 -7.21 16.20 3.77
N ALA A 22 -7.05 15.36 2.73
CA ALA A 22 -7.03 13.91 2.84
C ALA A 22 -5.87 13.39 3.70
N THR A 23 -4.69 13.99 3.57
CA THR A 23 -3.46 13.55 4.27
C THR A 23 -3.25 14.19 5.64
N GLN A 24 -3.69 15.45 5.84
CA GLN A 24 -3.43 16.20 7.07
C GLN A 24 -4.59 16.17 8.07
N HIS A 25 -5.82 15.92 7.65
CA HIS A 25 -6.97 15.93 8.55
C HIS A 25 -7.20 14.55 9.19
N ARG A 26 -7.22 14.49 10.52
CA ARG A 26 -7.35 13.23 11.29
C ARG A 26 -8.59 12.42 10.94
N LEU A 27 -9.73 13.07 10.66
CA LEU A 27 -10.94 12.35 10.21
C LEU A 27 -10.77 11.75 8.82
N ALA A 28 -10.09 12.45 7.90
CA ALA A 28 -9.88 11.93 6.56
C ALA A 28 -8.89 10.76 6.58
N ARG A 29 -7.81 10.88 7.36
CA ARG A 29 -6.86 9.77 7.59
C ARG A 29 -7.54 8.55 8.19
N ARG A 30 -8.45 8.73 9.16
CA ARG A 30 -9.22 7.63 9.76
C ARG A 30 -10.08 6.85 8.76
N VAL A 31 -10.57 7.50 7.71
CA VAL A 31 -11.29 6.82 6.62
C VAL A 31 -10.32 5.99 5.77
N ALA A 32 -9.14 6.53 5.47
CA ALA A 32 -8.10 5.82 4.73
C ALA A 32 -7.54 4.61 5.50
N ASP A 33 -7.38 4.74 6.83
CA ASP A 33 -6.87 3.68 7.72
C ASP A 33 -7.74 2.40 7.71
N ARG A 34 -9.00 2.49 7.23
CA ARG A 34 -9.87 1.33 7.01
C ARG A 34 -9.40 0.45 5.83
N PHE A 35 -8.72 1.05 4.86
CA PHE A 35 -8.34 0.42 3.60
C PHE A 35 -6.83 0.25 3.46
N VAL A 36 -6.03 1.07 4.14
CA VAL A 36 -4.57 1.04 4.08
C VAL A 36 -4.04 0.90 5.51
N ALA A 37 -3.19 -0.11 5.75
CA ALA A 37 -2.64 -0.40 7.07
C ALA A 37 -1.76 0.72 7.64
N GLY A 38 -1.10 1.49 6.77
CA GLY A 38 -0.23 2.61 7.12
C GLY A 38 0.76 2.91 5.99
N ASP A 39 1.71 3.79 6.28
CA ASP A 39 2.79 4.23 5.38
C ASP A 39 4.14 3.54 5.67
N SER A 40 4.18 2.59 6.61
CA SER A 40 5.37 1.82 6.95
C SER A 40 5.11 0.31 6.92
N LEU A 41 6.19 -0.45 6.75
CA LEU A 41 6.15 -1.91 6.81
C LEU A 41 5.69 -2.39 8.19
N GLU A 42 6.10 -1.70 9.26
CA GLU A 42 5.73 -2.02 10.64
C GLU A 42 4.23 -1.88 10.86
N ALA A 43 3.61 -0.83 10.32
CA ALA A 43 2.16 -0.65 10.37
C ALA A 43 1.43 -1.77 9.61
N GLY A 44 1.97 -2.18 8.45
CA GLY A 44 1.50 -3.35 7.71
C GLY A 44 1.57 -4.64 8.53
N MET A 45 2.70 -4.90 9.18
CA MET A 45 2.89 -6.08 10.04
C MET A 45 1.98 -6.05 11.27
N GLU A 46 1.75 -4.88 11.87
CA GLU A 46 0.83 -4.74 13.00
C GLU A 46 -0.62 -5.07 12.57
N ALA A 47 -1.04 -4.60 11.40
CA ALA A 47 -2.33 -4.93 10.82
C ALA A 47 -2.45 -6.43 10.49
N ALA A 48 -1.41 -7.03 9.90
CA ALA A 48 -1.34 -8.46 9.64
C ALA A 48 -1.49 -9.27 10.95
N GLY A 49 -0.78 -8.89 12.02
CA GLY A 49 -0.93 -9.54 13.32
C GLY A 49 -2.32 -9.38 13.95
N LYS A 50 -3.03 -8.28 13.67
CA LYS A 50 -4.44 -8.11 14.09
C LYS A 50 -5.37 -9.06 13.34
N LEU A 51 -5.16 -9.25 12.04
CA LEU A 51 -5.91 -10.18 11.21
C LEU A 51 -5.65 -11.63 11.61
N ASP A 52 -4.40 -11.99 11.84
CA ASP A 52 -3.99 -13.32 12.29
C ASP A 52 -4.67 -13.71 13.61
N ARG A 53 -4.68 -12.80 14.61
CA ARG A 53 -5.43 -13.00 15.87
C ARG A 53 -6.93 -13.16 15.68
N ALA A 54 -7.47 -12.71 14.56
CA ALA A 54 -8.87 -12.90 14.17
C ALA A 54 -9.08 -14.14 13.28
N GLY A 55 -8.05 -14.95 13.04
CA GLY A 55 -8.10 -16.14 12.19
C GLY A 55 -8.11 -15.84 10.70
N VAL A 56 -7.61 -14.66 10.29
CA VAL A 56 -7.58 -14.21 8.89
C VAL A 56 -6.13 -14.05 8.43
N ALA A 57 -5.73 -14.83 7.42
CA ALA A 57 -4.42 -14.69 6.79
C ALA A 57 -4.30 -13.36 6.05
N ALA A 58 -3.10 -12.78 6.02
CA ALA A 58 -2.85 -11.47 5.43
C ALA A 58 -1.98 -11.55 4.17
N MET A 59 -2.18 -10.59 3.25
CA MET A 59 -1.23 -10.29 2.18
C MET A 59 -0.83 -8.82 2.25
N LEU A 60 0.46 -8.55 2.43
CA LEU A 60 1.02 -7.20 2.33
C LEU A 60 1.10 -6.80 0.86
N ASP A 61 0.46 -5.68 0.52
CA ASP A 61 0.56 -5.02 -0.79
C ASP A 61 1.38 -3.74 -0.64
N TYR A 62 2.57 -3.71 -1.25
CA TYR A 62 3.38 -2.50 -1.34
C TYR A 62 2.76 -1.55 -2.36
N LEU A 63 2.20 -0.44 -1.85
CA LEU A 63 1.57 0.58 -2.67
C LEU A 63 2.64 1.50 -3.27
N GLY A 64 2.87 1.35 -4.57
CA GLY A 64 3.76 2.19 -5.37
C GLY A 64 3.17 2.43 -6.76
N GLU A 65 3.64 3.46 -7.44
CA GLU A 65 3.25 3.75 -8.83
C GLU A 65 4.07 2.91 -9.82
N SER A 66 3.69 2.92 -11.10
CA SER A 66 4.49 2.30 -12.17
C SER A 66 5.90 2.90 -12.15
N VAL A 67 6.91 2.03 -12.14
CA VAL A 67 8.30 2.46 -12.16
C VAL A 67 8.71 2.77 -13.60
N SER A 68 9.36 3.91 -13.81
CA SER A 68 9.81 4.35 -15.15
C SER A 68 11.33 4.37 -15.29
N SER A 69 12.05 3.77 -14.33
CA SER A 69 13.51 3.66 -14.36
C SER A 69 14.00 2.37 -13.69
N PRO A 70 15.18 1.85 -14.11
CA PRO A 70 15.80 0.71 -13.44
C PRO A 70 16.07 0.94 -11.95
N SER A 71 16.42 2.17 -11.56
CA SER A 71 16.65 2.51 -10.14
C SER A 71 15.37 2.46 -9.30
N ALA A 72 14.24 2.89 -9.86
CA ALA A 72 12.95 2.80 -9.18
C ALA A 72 12.48 1.33 -9.06
N ALA A 73 12.70 0.52 -10.10
CA ALA A 73 12.43 -0.92 -10.06
C ALA A 73 13.28 -1.63 -8.98
N ALA A 74 14.56 -1.30 -8.89
CA ALA A 74 15.46 -1.83 -7.87
C ALA A 74 15.00 -1.46 -6.45
N ALA A 75 14.61 -0.19 -6.23
CA ALA A 75 14.07 0.24 -4.95
C ALA A 75 12.77 -0.50 -4.58
N ALA A 76 11.86 -0.72 -5.54
CA ALA A 76 10.65 -1.52 -5.32
C ALA A 76 10.99 -2.98 -4.95
N ALA A 77 11.96 -3.59 -5.63
CA ALA A 77 12.45 -4.93 -5.29
C ALA A 77 13.01 -4.99 -3.87
N ASP A 78 13.78 -3.99 -3.45
CA ASP A 78 14.31 -3.90 -2.08
C ASP A 78 13.20 -3.82 -1.03
N HIS A 79 12.10 -3.12 -1.32
CA HIS A 79 10.92 -3.09 -0.44
C HIS A 79 10.26 -4.47 -0.30
N TYR A 80 10.10 -5.22 -1.40
CA TYR A 80 9.57 -6.58 -1.35
C TYR A 80 10.49 -7.53 -0.57
N ILE A 81 11.81 -7.44 -0.79
CA ILE A 81 12.80 -8.24 -0.06
C ILE A 81 12.73 -7.92 1.44
N LEU A 82 12.61 -6.64 1.81
CA LEU A 82 12.47 -6.22 3.19
C LEU A 82 11.19 -6.77 3.83
N ALA A 83 10.05 -6.71 3.13
CA ALA A 83 8.79 -7.28 3.59
C ALA A 83 8.89 -8.79 3.83
N LEU A 84 9.49 -9.53 2.88
CA LEU A 84 9.72 -10.98 3.01
C LEU A 84 10.62 -11.33 4.21
N LYS A 85 11.68 -10.56 4.43
CA LYS A 85 12.55 -10.73 5.62
C LYS A 85 11.76 -10.52 6.91
N ARG A 86 10.95 -9.46 6.97
CA ARG A 86 10.16 -9.11 8.15
C ARG A 86 9.05 -10.13 8.46
N ILE A 87 8.40 -10.66 7.42
CA ILE A 87 7.45 -11.79 7.54
C ILE A 87 8.17 -13.01 8.11
N ARG A 88 9.33 -13.37 7.56
CA ARG A 88 10.12 -14.52 8.04
C ARG A 88 10.56 -14.37 9.51
N GLU A 89 10.85 -13.15 9.96
CA GLU A 89 11.15 -12.84 11.36
C GLU A 89 9.92 -12.94 12.29
N SER A 90 8.71 -13.09 11.73
CA SER A 90 7.45 -13.20 12.45
C SER A 90 6.72 -14.51 12.12
N PRO A 91 7.30 -15.69 12.41
CA PRO A 91 6.76 -16.98 11.96
C PRO A 91 5.38 -17.34 12.57
N HIS A 92 4.89 -16.55 13.51
CA HIS A 92 3.59 -16.71 14.17
C HIS A 92 2.47 -15.91 13.50
N ILE A 93 2.75 -15.14 12.44
CA ILE A 93 1.75 -14.38 11.68
C ILE A 93 1.58 -15.05 10.33
N ASP A 94 0.38 -15.56 10.02
CA ASP A 94 0.07 -16.07 8.67
C ASP A 94 -0.05 -14.90 7.68
N CYS A 95 1.08 -14.59 7.03
CA CYS A 95 1.22 -13.44 6.17
C CYS A 95 2.11 -13.74 4.97
N ASN A 96 1.73 -13.19 3.80
CA ASN A 96 2.55 -13.19 2.59
C ASN A 96 2.58 -11.78 1.96
N THR A 97 3.15 -11.64 0.75
CA THR A 97 3.16 -10.38 0.00
C THR A 97 2.69 -10.56 -1.44
N SER A 98 2.00 -9.56 -1.97
CA SER A 98 1.61 -9.48 -3.38
C SER A 98 2.63 -8.67 -4.17
N VAL A 99 3.08 -9.21 -5.31
CA VAL A 99 4.07 -8.57 -6.19
C VAL A 99 3.42 -8.11 -7.48
N LYS A 100 3.71 -6.88 -7.90
CA LYS A 100 3.27 -6.32 -9.19
C LYS A 100 4.48 -6.24 -10.13
N LEU A 101 4.45 -6.99 -11.23
CA LEU A 101 5.58 -7.06 -12.18
C LEU A 101 5.88 -5.71 -12.84
N THR A 102 4.87 -4.87 -13.05
CA THR A 102 5.06 -3.52 -13.61
C THR A 102 5.84 -2.60 -12.66
N GLN A 103 5.78 -2.82 -11.34
CA GLN A 103 6.65 -2.14 -10.37
C GLN A 103 8.09 -2.69 -10.37
N LEU A 104 8.32 -3.82 -11.03
CA LEU A 104 9.63 -4.44 -11.23
C LEU A 104 10.19 -4.21 -12.64
N GLY A 105 9.62 -3.26 -13.39
CA GLY A 105 10.12 -2.85 -14.71
C GLY A 105 9.70 -3.77 -15.86
N LEU A 106 8.52 -4.40 -15.77
CA LEU A 106 7.95 -5.15 -16.89
C LEU A 106 7.51 -4.26 -18.06
N ASP A 107 7.09 -3.02 -17.79
CA ASP A 107 6.66 -2.03 -18.78
C ASP A 107 7.86 -1.25 -19.35
#